data_AF-A0A7S4T595-F1
#
_entry.id   AF-A0A7S4T595-F1
#
_cell.length_a   1.000
_cell.length_b   1.000
_cell.length_c   1.000
_cell.angle_alpha   90.00
_cell.angle_beta   90.00
_cell.angle_gamma   90.00
#
_symmetry.space_group_name_H-M   'P 1'
#
loop_
_entity.id
_entity.type
_entity.pdbx_description
1 polymer ?
#
loop_
_entity_poly.entity_id
_entity_poly.type
_entity_poly.pdbx_seq_one_letter_code
_entity_poly.pdbx_strand_id
1 'polypeptide(L)'
;KKFAVIENEFGAVPIDNELLQNSALDMAEQVVVMENGCMCCTVRGDLLGAFDSIRKQMDKGSPLDAVLVETTGMADPVPIVRTFMSNHELTTELRLDAVIAMADAKHITARLDDKVEEGKVNEAYQQVAFADRIILNKLDLISTDQAIAVKDRLRGINKFAKVIPAVRGRVKVAELTNIRAHDMTNFANEDFEKEAEVAVELGGHEGGHGGGHGGGHGGGH
;
A
#
# COMPACT_ATOMS: atom_id res chain seq x y z
N LYS A 1 -10.46 5.05 -16.08
CA LYS A 1 -10.24 3.68 -15.55
C LYS A 1 -11.58 3.20 -14.99
N LYS A 2 -11.90 1.91 -15.15
CA LYS A 2 -13.15 1.28 -14.71
C LYS A 2 -12.91 0.49 -13.43
N PHE A 3 -13.67 0.78 -12.40
CA PHE A 3 -13.52 0.16 -11.08
C PHE A 3 -14.81 -0.48 -10.63
N ALA A 4 -14.68 -1.62 -9.96
CA ALA A 4 -15.69 -2.09 -9.01
C ALA A 4 -15.21 -1.78 -7.59
N VAL A 5 -16.15 -1.43 -6.72
CA VAL A 5 -15.90 -1.22 -5.29
C VAL A 5 -16.71 -2.23 -4.51
N ILE A 6 -16.04 -2.95 -3.61
CA ILE A 6 -16.67 -3.80 -2.61
C ILE A 6 -16.55 -3.06 -1.28
N GLU A 7 -17.68 -2.69 -0.71
CA GLU A 7 -17.74 -2.08 0.62
C GLU A 7 -18.17 -3.15 1.61
N ASN A 8 -17.33 -3.36 2.60
CA ASN A 8 -17.66 -4.19 3.74
C ASN A 8 -18.18 -3.23 4.80
N GLU A 9 -19.49 -3.18 5.10
CA GLU A 9 -20.03 -2.42 6.24
C GLU A 9 -20.26 -3.37 7.43
N PHE A 10 -19.78 -3.03 8.62
CA PHE A 10 -20.16 -3.66 9.88
C PHE A 10 -20.89 -2.63 10.75
N GLY A 11 -22.21 -2.71 10.81
CA GLY A 11 -23.03 -1.84 11.67
C GLY A 11 -24.46 -1.67 11.15
N ALA A 12 -25.42 -1.49 12.06
CA ALA A 12 -26.87 -1.45 11.77
C ALA A 12 -27.36 -0.16 11.08
N VAL A 13 -26.47 0.73 10.63
CA VAL A 13 -26.84 2.01 10.01
C VAL A 13 -26.00 2.21 8.74
N PRO A 14 -26.60 2.11 7.54
CA PRO A 14 -25.92 2.36 6.28
C PRO A 14 -25.77 3.86 6.09
N ILE A 15 -24.69 4.45 6.61
CA ILE A 15 -24.41 5.88 6.46
C ILE A 15 -23.70 6.15 5.12
N ASP A 16 -22.92 5.18 4.60
CA ASP A 16 -22.05 5.41 3.44
C ASP A 16 -22.81 5.35 2.09
N ASN A 17 -23.94 4.63 2.04
CA ASN A 17 -24.82 4.58 0.88
C ASN A 17 -25.31 5.97 0.39
N GLU A 18 -25.56 6.92 1.29
CA GLU A 18 -26.06 8.26 0.92
C GLU A 18 -24.94 9.19 0.43
N LEU A 19 -23.69 8.94 0.84
CA LEU A 19 -22.52 9.74 0.45
C LEU A 19 -21.99 9.35 -0.94
N LEU A 20 -22.01 8.06 -1.26
CA LEU A 20 -21.59 7.51 -2.55
C LEU A 20 -22.52 7.94 -3.68
N GLN A 21 -23.83 7.98 -3.38
CA GLN A 21 -24.88 8.43 -4.30
C GLN A 21 -24.69 9.87 -4.79
N ASN A 22 -24.00 10.71 -4.00
CA ASN A 22 -23.87 12.13 -4.30
C ASN A 22 -22.48 12.54 -4.84
N SER A 23 -21.46 11.66 -4.85
CA SER A 23 -20.11 12.10 -5.30
C SER A 23 -19.12 11.03 -5.78
N ALA A 24 -19.30 9.73 -5.50
CA ALA A 24 -18.37 8.67 -5.91
C ALA A 24 -18.88 7.82 -7.10
N LEU A 25 -20.19 7.77 -7.31
CA LEU A 25 -20.86 6.95 -8.33
C LEU A 25 -20.62 7.40 -9.79
N ASP A 26 -20.07 8.59 -10.03
CA ASP A 26 -19.69 8.98 -11.41
C ASP A 26 -18.45 8.24 -11.92
N MET A 27 -17.66 7.61 -11.03
CA MET A 27 -16.38 6.95 -11.36
C MET A 27 -16.36 5.44 -11.12
N ALA A 28 -17.21 4.92 -10.23
CA ALA A 28 -17.35 3.48 -9.98
C ALA A 28 -18.49 2.93 -10.84
N GLU A 29 -18.18 1.97 -11.73
CA GLU A 29 -19.19 1.39 -12.63
C GLU A 29 -20.12 0.43 -11.86
N GLN A 30 -19.63 -0.12 -10.74
CA GLN A 30 -20.33 -1.03 -9.83
C GLN A 30 -19.92 -0.83 -8.38
N VAL A 31 -20.90 -0.80 -7.48
CA VAL A 31 -20.72 -0.87 -6.03
C VAL A 31 -21.47 -2.11 -5.54
N VAL A 32 -20.78 -3.02 -4.88
CA VAL A 32 -21.38 -4.19 -4.21
C VAL A 32 -21.27 -3.97 -2.72
N VAL A 33 -22.42 -3.74 -2.07
CA VAL A 33 -22.53 -3.55 -0.63
C VAL A 33 -22.84 -4.90 0.02
N MET A 34 -22.07 -5.29 1.03
CA MET A 34 -22.28 -6.51 1.80
C MET A 34 -23.15 -6.23 3.03
N GLU A 35 -24.32 -6.89 3.16
CA GLU A 35 -25.22 -6.73 4.31
C GLU A 35 -24.92 -7.76 5.43
N ASN A 36 -24.32 -7.30 6.54
CA ASN A 36 -24.31 -7.85 7.92
C ASN A 36 -24.12 -9.38 8.18
N GLY A 37 -23.18 -9.69 9.11
CA GLY A 37 -23.42 -10.74 10.13
C GLY A 37 -22.20 -11.55 10.63
N CYS A 38 -21.84 -11.41 11.91
CA CYS A 38 -20.79 -12.18 12.59
C CYS A 38 -20.95 -13.71 12.45
N MET A 39 -20.08 -14.29 11.64
CA MET A 39 -19.36 -15.55 11.85
C MET A 39 -18.24 -15.50 10.81
N CYS A 40 -17.01 -15.88 11.13
CA CYS A 40 -15.87 -15.80 10.21
C CYS A 40 -16.09 -16.51 8.85
N CYS A 41 -17.15 -17.32 8.72
CA CYS A 41 -17.61 -17.96 7.49
C CYS A 41 -18.53 -17.07 6.62
N THR A 42 -19.40 -16.25 7.21
CA THR A 42 -20.39 -15.43 6.46
C THR A 42 -19.69 -14.32 5.69
N VAL A 43 -18.78 -13.59 6.34
CA VAL A 43 -17.95 -12.53 5.72
C VAL A 43 -17.13 -13.07 4.54
N ARG A 44 -16.57 -14.27 4.72
CA ARG A 44 -15.83 -14.97 3.66
C ARG A 44 -16.78 -15.34 2.51
N GLY A 45 -17.94 -15.91 2.81
CA GLY A 45 -18.94 -16.26 1.81
C GLY A 45 -19.44 -15.05 1.01
N ASP A 46 -19.73 -13.95 1.70
CA ASP A 46 -20.23 -12.71 1.11
C ASP A 46 -19.15 -12.05 0.23
N LEU A 47 -17.89 -12.05 0.67
CA LEU A 47 -16.78 -11.52 -0.11
C LEU A 47 -16.57 -12.35 -1.39
N LEU A 48 -16.65 -13.68 -1.29
CA LEU A 48 -16.59 -14.57 -2.45
C LEU A 48 -17.78 -14.35 -3.41
N GLY A 49 -18.99 -14.13 -2.86
CA GLY A 49 -20.18 -13.81 -3.64
C GLY A 49 -20.06 -12.47 -4.38
N ALA A 50 -19.49 -11.45 -3.73
CA ALA A 50 -19.23 -10.15 -4.35
C ALA A 50 -18.24 -10.29 -5.53
N PHE A 51 -17.14 -11.03 -5.33
CA PHE A 51 -16.19 -11.31 -6.42
C PHE A 51 -16.82 -12.08 -7.59
N ASP A 52 -17.65 -13.10 -7.32
CA ASP A 52 -18.33 -13.86 -8.39
C ASP A 52 -19.35 -12.99 -9.14
N SER A 53 -20.01 -12.04 -8.47
CA SER A 53 -20.91 -11.08 -9.11
C SER A 53 -20.15 -10.15 -10.07
N ILE A 54 -19.00 -9.63 -9.62
CA ILE A 54 -18.10 -8.80 -10.44
C ILE A 54 -17.61 -9.60 -11.65
N ARG A 55 -17.17 -10.84 -11.44
CA ARG A 55 -16.72 -11.74 -12.51
C ARG A 55 -17.79 -11.95 -13.57
N LYS A 56 -19.02 -12.30 -13.17
CA LYS A 56 -20.15 -12.49 -14.09
C LYS A 56 -20.48 -11.23 -14.90
N GLN A 57 -20.16 -10.04 -14.40
CA GLN A 57 -20.33 -8.80 -15.15
C GLN A 57 -19.17 -8.55 -16.12
N MET A 58 -17.93 -8.90 -15.74
CA MET A 58 -16.79 -8.90 -16.66
C MET A 58 -17.03 -9.84 -17.86
N ASP A 59 -17.57 -11.03 -17.63
CA ASP A 59 -17.94 -12.00 -18.67
C ASP A 59 -18.99 -11.48 -19.66
N LYS A 60 -19.82 -10.53 -19.22
CA LYS A 60 -20.86 -9.88 -20.06
C LYS A 60 -20.31 -8.71 -20.90
N GLY A 61 -18.99 -8.50 -20.90
CA GLY A 61 -18.34 -7.46 -21.70
C GLY A 61 -18.11 -6.14 -20.96
N SER A 62 -18.13 -6.15 -19.63
CA SER A 62 -17.79 -4.98 -18.80
C SER A 62 -16.41 -5.15 -18.14
N PRO A 63 -15.30 -4.99 -18.90
CA PRO A 63 -13.96 -5.18 -18.35
C PRO A 63 -13.64 -4.12 -17.29
N LEU A 64 -12.98 -4.53 -16.22
CA LEU A 64 -12.55 -3.67 -15.12
C LEU A 64 -11.02 -3.54 -15.08
N ASP A 65 -10.54 -2.36 -14.70
CA ASP A 65 -9.11 -2.10 -14.49
C ASP A 65 -8.65 -2.53 -13.09
N ALA A 66 -9.52 -2.43 -12.08
CA ALA A 66 -9.27 -2.94 -10.73
C ALA A 66 -10.58 -3.13 -9.93
N VAL A 67 -10.48 -3.92 -8.86
CA VAL A 67 -11.50 -4.03 -7.82
C VAL A 67 -10.91 -3.42 -6.55
N LEU A 68 -11.57 -2.42 -5.98
CA LEU A 68 -11.21 -1.84 -4.68
C LEU A 68 -12.05 -2.52 -3.60
N VAL A 69 -11.39 -3.04 -2.58
CA VAL A 69 -12.05 -3.60 -1.41
C VAL A 69 -11.82 -2.66 -0.24
N GLU A 70 -12.88 -2.02 0.22
CA GLU A 70 -12.86 -1.22 1.44
C GLU A 70 -13.12 -2.15 2.63
N THR A 71 -12.23 -2.06 3.62
CA THR A 71 -12.29 -2.89 4.82
C THR A 71 -12.78 -2.00 5.95
N THR A 72 -13.82 -2.42 6.67
CA THR A 72 -14.36 -1.64 7.79
C THR A 72 -13.30 -1.08 8.73
N GLY A 73 -13.24 0.24 8.89
CA GLY A 73 -12.49 0.91 9.95
C GLY A 73 -11.10 0.33 10.26
N MET A 74 -10.96 -0.28 11.46
CA MET A 74 -9.71 -0.89 11.95
C MET A 74 -9.56 -2.39 11.62
N ALA A 75 -10.29 -2.90 10.63
CA ALA A 75 -10.20 -4.30 10.24
C ALA A 75 -8.76 -4.68 9.86
N ASP A 76 -8.35 -5.87 10.30
CA ASP A 76 -7.10 -6.50 9.90
C ASP A 76 -7.20 -6.85 8.39
N PRO A 77 -6.30 -6.34 7.53
CA PRO A 77 -6.29 -6.72 6.11
C PRO A 77 -5.91 -8.19 5.88
N VAL A 78 -5.27 -8.85 6.85
CA VAL A 78 -4.70 -10.19 6.68
C VAL A 78 -5.77 -11.26 6.41
N PRO A 79 -6.89 -11.37 7.14
CA PRO A 79 -7.96 -12.32 6.83
C PRO A 79 -8.53 -12.20 5.41
N ILE A 80 -8.65 -10.97 4.89
CA ILE A 80 -9.18 -10.71 3.55
C ILE A 80 -8.17 -11.16 2.50
N VAL A 81 -6.90 -10.75 2.65
CA VAL A 81 -5.81 -11.20 1.77
C VAL A 81 -5.69 -12.73 1.79
N ARG A 82 -5.74 -13.37 2.95
CA ARG A 82 -5.69 -14.84 3.06
C ARG A 82 -6.87 -15.51 2.36
N THR A 83 -8.07 -14.96 2.51
CA THR A 83 -9.28 -15.49 1.86
C THR A 83 -9.14 -15.44 0.34
N PHE A 84 -8.68 -14.32 -0.20
CA PHE A 84 -8.42 -14.14 -1.62
C PHE A 84 -7.34 -15.13 -2.10
N MET A 85 -6.16 -15.11 -1.47
CA MET A 85 -5.00 -15.91 -1.90
C MET A 85 -5.24 -17.42 -1.77
N SER A 86 -6.12 -17.85 -0.86
CA SER A 86 -6.45 -19.27 -0.68
C SER A 86 -7.56 -19.76 -1.62
N ASN A 87 -8.16 -18.88 -2.43
CA ASN A 87 -9.18 -19.25 -3.40
C ASN A 87 -8.59 -19.31 -4.81
N HIS A 88 -8.44 -20.52 -5.34
CA HIS A 88 -7.84 -20.75 -6.66
C HIS A 88 -8.67 -20.16 -7.81
N GLU A 89 -9.99 -20.18 -7.69
CA GLU A 89 -10.89 -19.63 -8.72
C GLU A 89 -10.69 -18.11 -8.83
N LEU A 90 -10.61 -17.42 -7.69
CA LEU A 90 -10.34 -15.97 -7.67
C LEU A 90 -8.96 -15.62 -8.21
N THR A 91 -7.93 -16.35 -7.78
CA THR A 91 -6.54 -16.06 -8.15
C THR A 91 -6.20 -16.41 -9.61
N THR A 92 -7.06 -17.17 -10.30
CA THR A 92 -6.92 -17.46 -11.74
C THR A 92 -7.35 -16.28 -12.61
N GLU A 93 -8.29 -15.46 -12.13
CA GLU A 93 -8.91 -14.40 -12.92
C GLU A 93 -8.57 -12.99 -12.39
N LEU A 94 -8.32 -12.88 -11.09
CA LEU A 94 -7.93 -11.65 -10.40
C LEU A 94 -6.55 -11.83 -9.77
N ARG A 95 -5.86 -10.72 -9.57
CA ARG A 95 -4.60 -10.67 -8.82
C ARG A 95 -4.74 -9.68 -7.67
N LEU A 96 -4.22 -10.06 -6.50
CA LEU A 96 -4.02 -9.10 -5.41
C LEU A 96 -2.92 -8.10 -5.83
N ASP A 97 -3.33 -6.86 -6.12
CA ASP A 97 -2.41 -5.85 -6.64
C ASP A 97 -1.55 -5.22 -5.54
N ALA A 98 -2.19 -4.76 -4.46
CA ALA A 98 -1.55 -4.19 -3.28
C ALA A 98 -2.56 -4.02 -2.13
N VAL A 99 -2.04 -3.97 -0.91
CA VAL A 99 -2.72 -3.45 0.28
C VAL A 99 -2.34 -1.99 0.48
N ILE A 100 -3.35 -1.13 0.60
CA ILE A 100 -3.16 0.32 0.73
C ILE A 100 -3.75 0.78 2.07
N ALA A 101 -2.93 1.40 2.91
CA ALA A 101 -3.39 2.01 4.15
C ALA A 101 -3.58 3.53 3.98
N MET A 102 -4.68 4.07 4.49
CA MET A 102 -4.88 5.53 4.58
C MET A 102 -4.58 6.01 5.99
N ALA A 103 -3.50 6.78 6.15
CA ALA A 103 -3.08 7.36 7.42
C ALA A 103 -3.56 8.82 7.55
N ASP A 104 -4.28 9.13 8.62
CA ASP A 104 -4.59 10.51 9.02
C ASP A 104 -3.35 11.15 9.65
N ALA A 105 -2.69 12.06 8.94
CA ALA A 105 -1.43 12.67 9.39
C ALA A 105 -1.55 13.42 10.73
N LYS A 106 -2.75 13.92 11.08
CA LYS A 106 -2.99 14.64 12.33
C LYS A 106 -3.07 13.71 13.53
N HIS A 107 -3.60 12.49 13.34
CA HIS A 107 -3.95 11.60 14.44
C HIS A 107 -3.15 10.29 14.48
N ILE A 108 -2.46 9.91 13.41
CA ILE A 108 -1.79 8.61 13.28
C ILE A 108 -0.76 8.34 14.37
N THR A 109 0.03 9.35 14.75
CA THR A 109 1.02 9.24 15.83
C THR A 109 0.38 8.75 17.13
N ALA A 110 -0.76 9.34 17.52
CA ALA A 110 -1.48 8.95 18.72
C ALA A 110 -2.06 7.53 18.59
N ARG A 111 -2.58 7.15 17.41
CA ARG A 111 -3.10 5.80 17.16
C ARG A 111 -2.01 4.73 17.25
N LEU A 112 -0.81 5.05 16.76
CA LEU A 112 0.36 4.17 16.89
C LEU A 112 0.89 4.05 18.33
N ASP A 113 0.53 4.98 19.22
CA ASP A 113 0.88 4.98 20.65
C ASP A 113 -0.24 4.44 21.54
N ASP A 114 -1.41 4.09 20.98
CA ASP A 114 -2.53 3.55 21.75
C ASP A 114 -2.08 2.28 22.49
N LYS A 115 -2.33 2.27 23.80
CA LYS A 115 -2.04 1.11 24.66
C LYS A 115 -3.04 0.01 24.34
N VAL A 116 -2.51 -1.18 24.05
CA VAL A 116 -3.30 -2.38 23.85
C VAL A 116 -3.16 -3.31 25.05
N GLU A 117 -4.16 -4.17 25.23
CA GLU A 117 -4.12 -5.24 26.23
C GLU A 117 -2.91 -6.16 26.00
N GLU A 118 -2.40 -6.74 27.07
CA GLU A 118 -1.27 -7.66 26.99
C GLU A 118 -1.60 -8.85 26.07
N GLY A 119 -0.69 -9.15 25.14
CA GLY A 119 -0.86 -10.19 24.13
C GLY A 119 -1.63 -9.77 22.88
N LYS A 120 -2.14 -8.52 22.80
CA LYS A 120 -2.69 -7.95 21.56
C LYS A 120 -1.67 -7.07 20.85
N VAL A 121 -1.82 -6.94 19.53
CA VAL A 121 -1.00 -6.04 18.70
C VAL A 121 -1.82 -4.79 18.40
N ASN A 122 -1.17 -3.63 18.36
CA ASN A 122 -1.80 -2.38 17.96
C ASN A 122 -2.23 -2.46 16.47
N GLU A 123 -3.53 -2.27 16.22
CA GLU A 123 -4.14 -2.41 14.89
C GLU A 123 -3.58 -1.39 13.88
N ALA A 124 -3.41 -0.13 14.29
CA ALA A 124 -2.82 0.90 13.44
C ALA A 124 -1.38 0.55 13.06
N TYR A 125 -0.61 -0.03 14.01
CA TYR A 125 0.73 -0.52 13.72
C TYR A 125 0.70 -1.66 12.70
N GLN A 126 -0.20 -2.63 12.86
CA GLN A 126 -0.33 -3.76 11.93
C GLN A 126 -0.72 -3.30 10.52
N GLN A 127 -1.69 -2.39 10.40
CA GLN A 127 -2.11 -1.86 9.11
C GLN A 127 -0.97 -1.13 8.39
N VAL A 128 -0.18 -0.32 9.12
CA VAL A 128 1.00 0.34 8.55
C VAL A 128 2.07 -0.68 8.15
N ALA A 129 2.32 -1.68 9.00
CA ALA A 129 3.32 -2.71 8.77
C ALA A 129 2.98 -3.62 7.57
N PHE A 130 1.69 -3.85 7.30
CA PHE A 130 1.22 -4.75 6.24
C PHE A 130 0.96 -4.04 4.91
N ALA A 131 0.91 -2.71 4.89
CA ALA A 131 0.64 -1.96 3.67
C ALA A 131 1.80 -2.01 2.68
N ASP A 132 1.49 -2.12 1.39
CA ASP A 132 2.45 -1.90 0.30
C ASP A 132 2.55 -0.40 -0.03
N ARG A 133 1.49 0.35 0.26
CA ARG A 133 1.45 1.80 0.12
C ARG A 133 0.69 2.46 1.26
N ILE A 134 1.19 3.61 1.68
CA ILE A 134 0.56 4.41 2.73
C ILE A 134 0.19 5.77 2.14
N ILE A 135 -1.10 6.08 2.09
CA ILE A 135 -1.60 7.41 1.75
C ILE A 135 -1.59 8.25 3.04
N LEU A 136 -0.66 9.19 3.14
CA LEU A 136 -0.59 10.13 4.25
C LEU A 136 -1.48 11.34 3.96
N ASN A 137 -2.72 11.29 4.45
CA ASN A 137 -3.77 12.26 4.17
C ASN A 137 -3.87 13.35 5.27
N LYS A 138 -4.61 14.42 4.97
CA LYS A 138 -4.87 15.57 5.86
C LYS A 138 -3.61 16.38 6.19
N LEU A 139 -2.67 16.45 5.25
CA LEU A 139 -1.46 17.27 5.39
C LEU A 139 -1.76 18.77 5.51
N ASP A 140 -2.95 19.21 5.13
CA ASP A 140 -3.44 20.58 5.33
C ASP A 140 -3.72 20.92 6.81
N LEU A 141 -3.73 19.94 7.71
CA LEU A 141 -4.04 20.13 9.13
C LEU A 141 -2.80 20.15 10.05
N ILE A 142 -1.60 19.96 9.49
CA ILE A 142 -0.35 19.89 10.25
C ILE A 142 0.75 20.73 9.58
N SER A 143 1.76 21.10 10.37
CA SER A 143 2.96 21.78 9.86
C SER A 143 3.87 20.83 9.08
N THR A 144 4.79 21.39 8.29
CA THR A 144 5.80 20.63 7.54
C THR A 144 6.66 19.76 8.46
N ASP A 145 7.08 20.29 9.62
CA ASP A 145 7.90 19.54 10.57
C ASP A 145 7.16 18.33 11.15
N GLN A 146 5.86 18.50 11.47
CA GLN A 146 5.01 17.40 11.89
C GLN A 146 4.84 16.36 10.78
N ALA A 147 4.66 16.78 9.53
CA ALA A 147 4.53 15.88 8.39
C ALA A 147 5.80 15.04 8.17
N ILE A 148 6.99 15.65 8.32
CA ILE A 148 8.27 14.94 8.26
C ILE A 148 8.36 13.91 9.39
N ALA A 149 8.08 14.31 10.63
CA ALA A 149 8.14 13.41 11.78
C ALA A 149 7.17 12.21 11.65
N VAL A 150 5.95 12.45 11.17
CA VAL A 150 4.97 11.39 10.92
C VAL A 150 5.45 10.45 9.82
N LYS A 151 5.95 11.00 8.71
CA LYS A 151 6.49 10.20 7.60
C LYS A 151 7.65 9.33 8.06
N ASP A 152 8.58 9.87 8.83
CA ASP A 152 9.74 9.14 9.33
C ASP A 152 9.32 8.02 10.29
N ARG A 153 8.33 8.29 11.16
CA ARG A 153 7.73 7.27 12.02
C ARG A 153 7.11 6.13 11.22
N LEU A 154 6.32 6.45 10.19
CA LEU A 154 5.71 5.44 9.32
C LEU A 154 6.77 4.59 8.59
N ARG A 155 7.84 5.22 8.10
CA ARG A 155 8.96 4.50 7.48
C ARG A 155 9.75 3.64 8.47
N GLY A 156 9.82 4.05 9.74
CA GLY A 156 10.40 3.26 10.82
C GLY A 156 9.64 1.96 11.08
N ILE A 157 8.31 1.97 10.86
CA ILE A 157 7.46 0.78 10.97
C ILE A 157 7.54 -0.06 9.69
N ASN A 158 7.43 0.58 8.52
CA ASN A 158 7.43 -0.07 7.23
C ASN A 158 8.32 0.68 6.23
N LYS A 159 9.55 0.18 6.06
CA LYS A 159 10.53 0.78 5.14
C LYS A 159 10.24 0.51 3.66
N PHE A 160 9.42 -0.49 3.37
CA PHE A 160 9.12 -0.95 2.01
C PHE A 160 7.91 -0.23 1.42
N ALA A 161 6.98 0.22 2.26
CA ALA A 161 5.82 0.96 1.80
C ALA A 161 6.18 2.34 1.23
N LYS A 162 5.68 2.64 0.04
CA LYS A 162 5.72 4.01 -0.51
C LYS A 162 4.72 4.89 0.25
N VAL A 163 5.21 5.96 0.89
CA VAL A 163 4.36 6.98 1.53
C VAL A 163 3.99 8.07 0.53
N ILE A 164 2.68 8.19 0.24
CA ILE A 164 2.11 9.10 -0.75
C ILE A 164 1.42 10.26 -0.02
N PRO A 165 1.84 11.52 -0.23
CA PRO A 165 1.20 12.66 0.42
C PRO A 165 -0.17 12.96 -0.21
N ALA A 166 -1.15 13.30 0.63
CA ALA A 166 -2.50 13.65 0.20
C ALA A 166 -3.15 14.73 1.07
N VAL A 167 -4.09 15.45 0.47
CA VAL A 167 -4.95 16.43 1.12
C VAL A 167 -6.39 16.12 0.71
N ARG A 168 -7.29 16.02 1.70
CA ARG A 168 -8.72 15.69 1.49
C ARG A 168 -8.94 14.45 0.61
N GLY A 169 -8.11 13.42 0.81
CA GLY A 169 -8.20 12.14 0.10
C GLY A 169 -7.82 12.19 -1.38
N ARG A 170 -7.34 13.33 -1.90
CA ARG A 170 -6.99 13.46 -3.32
C ARG A 170 -5.67 12.75 -3.61
N VAL A 171 -5.75 11.67 -4.38
CA VAL A 171 -4.62 10.86 -4.82
C VAL A 171 -4.76 10.56 -6.32
N LYS A 172 -3.65 10.47 -7.04
CA LYS A 172 -3.67 10.04 -8.44
C LYS A 172 -4.09 8.57 -8.48
N VAL A 173 -5.05 8.22 -9.33
CA VAL A 173 -5.54 6.83 -9.47
C VAL A 173 -4.42 5.83 -9.82
N ALA A 174 -3.39 6.27 -10.56
CA ALA A 174 -2.20 5.46 -10.86
C ALA A 174 -1.41 5.06 -9.59
N GLU A 175 -1.61 5.76 -8.47
CA GLU A 175 -1.00 5.40 -7.20
C GLU A 175 -1.78 4.33 -6.43
N LEU A 176 -2.97 3.94 -6.91
CA LEU A 176 -3.85 2.95 -6.27
C LEU A 176 -3.94 1.63 -7.04
N THR A 177 -3.39 1.56 -8.25
CA THR A 177 -3.70 0.47 -9.20
C THR A 177 -2.50 0.09 -10.05
N ASN A 178 -2.42 -1.19 -10.43
CA ASN A 178 -1.31 -1.80 -11.16
C ASN A 178 0.04 -1.59 -10.45
N ILE A 179 0.04 -1.79 -9.13
CA ILE A 179 1.19 -1.68 -8.23
C ILE A 179 2.01 -2.97 -8.27
N ARG A 180 1.35 -4.13 -8.42
CA ARG A 180 1.96 -5.46 -8.50
C ARG A 180 2.84 -5.80 -7.29
N ALA A 181 2.46 -5.36 -6.10
CA ALA A 181 3.24 -5.61 -4.87
C ALA A 181 3.36 -7.10 -4.52
N HIS A 182 2.41 -7.92 -4.98
CA HIS A 182 2.40 -9.37 -4.72
C HIS A 182 2.73 -10.22 -5.95
N ASP A 183 3.26 -9.63 -7.02
CA ASP A 183 3.77 -10.42 -8.15
C ASP A 183 5.08 -11.12 -7.74
N MET A 184 5.10 -12.45 -7.78
CA MET A 184 6.29 -13.23 -7.40
C MET A 184 7.53 -12.94 -8.26
N THR A 185 7.35 -12.33 -9.44
CA THR A 185 8.46 -11.89 -10.31
C THR A 185 9.18 -10.65 -9.80
N ASN A 186 8.57 -9.86 -8.90
CA ASN A 186 9.20 -8.65 -8.36
C ASN A 186 10.26 -8.99 -7.28
N PHE A 187 10.12 -10.12 -6.58
CA PHE A 187 11.14 -10.63 -5.68
C PHE A 187 12.44 -11.06 -6.39
N ALA A 188 12.40 -11.29 -7.71
CA ALA A 188 13.57 -11.71 -8.46
C ALA A 188 14.49 -10.54 -8.90
N ASN A 189 14.00 -9.29 -8.84
CA ASN A 189 14.70 -8.14 -9.41
C ASN A 189 15.17 -7.10 -8.37
N GLU A 190 14.51 -7.00 -7.20
CA GLU A 190 14.84 -5.93 -6.24
C GLU A 190 16.11 -6.16 -5.40
N ASP A 191 16.62 -7.40 -5.36
CA ASP A 191 17.82 -7.76 -4.59
C ASP A 191 19.13 -7.62 -5.39
N PHE A 192 19.09 -7.54 -6.73
CA PHE A 192 20.31 -7.44 -7.55
C PHE A 192 20.68 -6.02 -7.98
N GLU A 193 19.70 -5.11 -8.12
CA GLU A 193 19.98 -3.76 -8.63
C GLU A 193 20.50 -2.81 -7.54
N LYS A 194 20.12 -3.01 -6.27
CA LYS A 194 20.55 -2.14 -5.16
C LYS A 194 21.99 -2.39 -4.69
N GLU A 195 22.54 -3.58 -4.88
CA GLU A 195 23.98 -3.82 -4.58
C GLU A 195 24.90 -3.23 -5.67
N ALA A 196 24.43 -3.16 -6.92
CA ALA A 196 25.20 -2.60 -8.02
C ALA A 196 25.34 -1.06 -7.94
N GLU A 197 24.28 -0.34 -7.53
CA GLU A 197 24.36 1.13 -7.36
C GLU A 197 25.28 1.55 -6.21
N VAL A 198 25.28 0.81 -5.09
CA VAL A 198 26.12 1.13 -3.92
C VAL A 198 27.60 0.81 -4.20
N ALA A 199 27.90 -0.19 -5.01
CA ALA A 199 29.28 -0.54 -5.37
C ALA A 199 29.94 0.50 -6.31
N VAL A 200 29.16 1.20 -7.13
CA VAL A 200 29.67 2.22 -8.06
C VAL A 200 29.98 3.55 -7.36
N GLU A 201 29.27 3.90 -6.28
CA GLU A 201 29.53 5.12 -5.50
C GLU A 201 30.76 5.05 -4.58
N LEU A 202 31.28 3.86 -4.28
CA LEU A 202 32.44 3.68 -3.39
C LEU A 202 33.78 3.43 -4.12
N GLY A 203 33.79 3.35 -5.45
CA GLY A 203 35.00 3.08 -6.26
C GLY A 203 35.79 4.30 -6.73
N GLY A 204 35.32 5.52 -6.46
CA GLY A 204 35.87 6.77 -7.00
C GLY A 204 36.76 7.57 -6.05
N HIS A 205 37.74 6.95 -5.40
CA HIS A 205 38.86 7.68 -4.77
C HIS A 205 40.17 7.13 -5.33
N GLU A 206 40.61 7.69 -6.45
CA GLU A 206 41.96 7.51 -6.96
C GLU A 206 42.95 8.03 -5.90
N GLY A 207 43.70 7.10 -5.30
CA GLY A 207 44.83 7.42 -4.45
C GLY A 207 45.92 8.13 -5.26
N GLY A 208 46.11 9.42 -4.98
CA GLY A 208 47.26 10.18 -5.44
C GLY A 208 48.55 9.62 -4.83
N HIS A 209 49.19 8.68 -5.54
CA HIS A 209 50.57 8.30 -5.27
C HIS A 209 51.50 9.36 -5.85
N GLY A 210 52.11 10.16 -4.98
CA GLY A 210 53.22 11.04 -5.32
C GLY A 210 54.43 10.23 -5.79
N GLY A 211 54.66 10.21 -7.10
CA GLY A 211 55.87 9.66 -7.72
C GLY A 211 57.01 10.66 -7.67
N GLY A 212 57.90 10.53 -6.69
CA GLY A 212 59.20 11.20 -6.67
C GLY A 212 60.24 10.35 -7.41
N HIS A 213 60.45 10.62 -8.70
CA HIS A 213 61.60 10.12 -9.46
C HIS A 213 62.52 11.29 -9.82
N GLY A 214 63.67 11.39 -9.13
CA GLY A 214 64.80 12.23 -9.53
C GLY A 214 66.00 11.34 -9.83
N GLY A 215 66.12 10.89 -11.08
CA GLY A 215 67.32 10.25 -11.60
C GLY A 215 68.35 11.32 -12.00
N GLY A 216 69.60 11.12 -11.60
CA GLY A 216 70.71 11.99 -11.96
C GLY A 216 71.20 11.79 -13.40
N HIS A 217 72.13 12.65 -13.84
CA HIS A 217 73.33 12.28 -14.60
C HIS A 217 74.22 13.52 -14.83
N GLY A 218 75.46 13.45 -14.32
CA GLY A 218 76.70 13.66 -15.09
C GLY A 218 77.19 15.06 -15.46
N GLY A 219 78.45 15.34 -15.11
CA GLY A 219 79.40 16.00 -16.03
C GLY A 219 80.40 16.98 -15.43
N GLY A 220 81.69 16.60 -15.43
CA GLY A 220 82.75 17.48 -15.95
C GLY A 220 83.71 18.14 -14.95
N HIS A 221 84.93 17.57 -14.92
CA HIS A 221 86.26 18.16 -14.65
C HIS A 221 86.53 18.88 -13.32
#